data_AF-A0A661P700-F1
#
_entry.id   AF-A0A661P700-F1
#
_cell.length_a   1.000
_cell.length_b   1.000
_cell.length_c   1.000
_cell.angle_alpha   90.00
_cell.angle_beta   90.00
_cell.angle_gamma   90.00
#
_symmetry.space_group_name_H-M   'P 1'
#
loop_
_entity.id
_entity.type
_entity.pdbx_description
1 polymer ?
#
loop_
_entity_poly.entity_id
_entity_poly.type
_entity_poly.pdbx_seq_one_letter_code
_entity_poly.pdbx_strand_id
1 'polypeptide(L)'
;MSRSHAFAPKPTSLLALIALGVVARFQRRWLAVDLQSACAEQGVGPERLSRLVSLAIERFEAVVAVLTRRGRPPREHDRGRRDVELAITTALLEVATALLRRLTLRRRLVGELVVGAWLRLRELQGLTQKRFCEALHIPERTLRQWQRRPPQAPPRSAPSAEEPSKRRRRTRRGRFGFDVLLPGTQVGADTTDLSAFGIPLKLIAAQDIGGRDQALFDAVLVDDHESAELVAQVLTEALRDRPGAQAITDQGTPYLAKHTRQALDDLEAEHAPQREADPIGKATVERAFRSVKSIAGPLLGLTDRIAQALPPLRHAALAKAGTTVLLTALLRAYQHGARAARAALEARGSIDPEQLERSAEASRERARATDHSAKLLLGHLHEIYHLADKITDFVRAFRRYPLVVLHEADRILSARLLRDDLESVRDPWRYFGALVRRLYQDHRRQQARRRRDADERRQLSRQDADHAARSERFHAEPLAWLRHALDFIASGWLPAAGALVFADQAIHLAQLRPALRRLAQLHGPALSDLALGLMHDFRLAHQDRLGDHGADAVEKLLRAELAKLDRNDHCAPSDASAILTNTGKTPRPPPSGHLPN
;
A
#
# COMPACT_ATOMS: atom_id res chain seq x y z
N MET A 1 37.43 -0.34 48.51
CA MET A 1 36.72 0.83 47.95
C MET A 1 35.50 0.35 47.20
N SER A 2 34.33 0.70 47.72
CA SER A 2 33.02 0.15 47.36
C SER A 2 32.53 0.66 46.01
N ARG A 3 32.30 -0.26 45.06
CA ARG A 3 31.44 -0.03 43.89
C ARG A 3 30.05 -0.61 44.19
N SER A 4 29.23 0.13 44.94
CA SER A 4 27.88 -0.28 45.36
C SER A 4 26.74 0.45 44.63
N HIS A 5 26.99 0.96 43.42
CA HIS A 5 25.96 1.59 42.60
C HIS A 5 25.80 0.83 41.29
N ALA A 6 25.08 -0.28 41.34
CA ALA A 6 24.39 -0.78 40.15
C ALA A 6 23.37 0.30 39.75
N PHE A 7 23.49 0.83 38.53
CA PHE A 7 22.58 1.85 38.02
C PHE A 7 21.17 1.24 37.92
N ALA A 8 20.34 1.48 38.94
CA ALA A 8 18.91 1.29 38.83
C ALA A 8 18.40 2.07 37.60
N PRO A 9 17.49 1.51 36.79
CA PRO A 9 16.93 2.22 35.65
C PRO A 9 16.37 3.56 36.11
N LYS A 10 16.75 4.66 35.43
CA LYS A 10 16.31 6.01 35.82
C LYS A 10 14.79 6.00 35.99
N PRO A 11 14.26 6.42 37.16
CA PRO A 11 12.82 6.48 37.37
C PRO A 11 12.20 7.38 36.30
N THR A 12 11.00 7.02 35.84
CA THR A 12 10.29 7.87 34.87
C THR A 12 10.09 9.28 35.45
N SER A 13 10.07 10.31 34.60
CA SER A 13 9.84 11.69 35.03
C SER A 13 8.59 11.83 35.90
N LEU A 14 7.54 11.06 35.57
CA LEU A 14 6.30 11.04 36.35
C LEU A 14 6.50 10.41 37.74
N LEU A 15 7.20 9.28 37.85
CA LEU A 15 7.48 8.65 39.15
C LEU A 15 8.36 9.55 40.03
N ALA A 16 9.34 10.21 39.43
CA ALA A 16 10.17 11.20 40.10
C ALA A 16 9.34 12.39 40.61
N LEU A 17 8.41 12.90 39.79
CA LEU A 17 7.47 13.95 40.21
C LEU A 17 6.54 13.50 41.33
N ILE A 18 6.03 12.26 41.30
CA ILE A 18 5.20 11.71 42.39
C ILE A 18 6.03 11.61 43.68
N ALA A 19 7.26 11.10 43.61
CA ALA A 19 8.15 11.01 44.76
C ALA A 19 8.48 12.40 45.34
N LEU A 20 8.80 13.37 44.48
CA LEU A 20 8.99 14.78 44.87
C LEU A 20 7.73 15.34 45.52
N GLY A 21 6.55 15.04 44.97
CA GLY A 21 5.26 15.47 45.53
C GLY A 21 4.95 14.86 46.90
N VAL A 22 5.32 13.59 47.13
CA VAL A 22 5.23 12.95 48.46
C VAL A 22 6.16 13.65 49.44
N VAL A 23 7.44 13.87 49.07
CA VAL A 23 8.42 14.59 49.90
C VAL A 23 7.94 16.02 50.21
N ALA A 24 7.34 16.71 49.24
CA ALA A 24 6.76 18.04 49.42
C ALA A 24 5.70 18.10 50.52
N ARG A 25 4.91 17.02 50.64
CA ARG A 25 3.79 16.91 51.57
C ARG A 25 4.28 16.72 53.01
N PHE A 26 5.39 15.99 53.19
CA PHE A 26 6.02 15.80 54.50
C PHE A 26 6.90 16.99 54.90
N GLN A 27 7.75 17.47 53.98
CA GLN A 27 8.73 18.52 54.25
C GLN A 27 9.07 19.29 52.99
N ARG A 28 8.24 20.30 52.69
CA ARG A 28 8.43 21.20 51.54
C ARG A 28 9.81 21.88 51.50
N ARG A 29 10.45 22.10 52.64
CA ARG A 29 11.79 22.72 52.77
C ARG A 29 12.94 21.84 52.25
N TRP A 30 12.70 20.55 52.03
CA TRP A 30 13.72 19.62 51.51
C TRP A 30 13.80 19.61 49.98
N LEU A 31 12.88 20.31 49.32
CA LEU A 31 12.87 20.43 47.87
C LEU A 31 13.68 21.64 47.43
N ALA A 32 14.68 21.42 46.59
CA ALA A 32 15.45 22.49 45.94
C ALA A 32 14.74 23.06 44.69
N VAL A 33 13.63 22.45 44.26
CA VAL A 33 12.92 22.76 43.02
C VAL A 33 11.43 22.93 43.32
N ASP A 34 10.81 23.93 42.72
CA ASP A 34 9.36 24.12 42.79
C ASP A 34 8.63 23.09 41.91
N LEU A 35 7.60 22.45 42.48
CA LEU A 35 6.85 21.37 41.81
C LEU A 35 6.08 21.84 40.60
N GLN A 36 5.62 23.10 40.59
CA GLN A 36 4.85 23.65 39.47
C GLN A 36 5.76 23.81 38.25
N SER A 37 6.97 24.30 38.46
CA SER A 37 8.02 24.39 37.43
C SER A 37 8.44 23.00 36.93
N ALA A 38 8.69 22.05 37.84
CA ALA A 38 9.06 20.68 37.47
C ALA A 38 7.95 19.94 36.68
N CYS A 39 6.67 20.20 37.00
CA CYS A 39 5.53 19.71 36.24
C CYS A 39 5.49 20.26 34.82
N ALA A 40 5.73 21.57 34.66
CA ALA A 40 5.73 22.24 33.35
C ALA A 40 6.84 21.71 32.44
N GLU A 41 8.05 21.54 32.96
CA GLU A 41 9.20 20.99 32.20
C GLU A 41 8.96 19.56 31.69
N GLN A 42 8.20 18.75 32.44
CA GLN A 42 7.92 17.36 32.09
C GLN A 42 6.55 17.17 31.41
N GLY A 43 5.83 18.25 31.11
CA GLY A 43 4.53 18.22 30.44
C GLY A 43 3.43 17.50 31.24
N VAL A 44 3.51 17.48 32.57
CA VAL A 44 2.53 16.83 33.45
C VAL A 44 1.64 17.89 34.08
N GLY A 45 0.32 17.79 33.86
CA GLY A 45 -0.65 18.71 34.48
C GLY A 45 -0.61 18.65 36.02
N PRO A 46 -0.64 19.79 36.72
CA PRO A 46 -0.49 19.86 38.18
C PRO A 46 -1.63 19.15 38.94
N GLU A 47 -2.86 19.23 38.42
CA GLU A 47 -4.03 18.52 38.97
C GLU A 47 -3.85 16.99 38.93
N ARG A 48 -3.25 16.48 37.84
CA ARG A 48 -2.95 15.06 37.67
C ARG A 48 -1.89 14.60 38.67
N LEU A 49 -0.84 15.40 38.87
CA LEU A 49 0.18 15.10 39.87
C LEU A 49 -0.43 15.09 41.28
N SER A 50 -1.25 16.10 41.62
CA SER A 50 -1.90 16.18 42.93
C SER A 50 -2.73 14.94 43.25
N ARG A 51 -3.53 14.43 42.30
CA ARG A 51 -4.32 13.20 42.51
C ARG A 51 -3.44 11.97 42.74
N LEU A 52 -2.37 11.82 41.95
CA LEU A 52 -1.46 10.68 42.06
C LEU A 52 -0.67 10.71 43.39
N VAL A 53 -0.24 11.88 43.84
CA VAL A 53 0.44 12.07 45.12
C VAL A 53 -0.50 11.75 46.29
N SER A 54 -1.76 12.22 46.25
CA SER A 54 -2.77 11.89 47.26
C SER A 54 -3.06 10.39 47.36
N LEU A 55 -3.03 9.65 46.23
CA LEU A 55 -3.18 8.19 46.25
C LEU A 55 -1.93 7.48 46.78
N ALA A 56 -0.74 7.99 46.47
CA ALA A 56 0.52 7.37 46.88
C ALA A 56 0.83 7.56 48.38
N ILE A 57 0.41 8.69 48.96
CA ILE A 57 0.84 9.09 50.31
C ILE A 57 0.33 8.14 51.39
N GLU A 58 -0.94 7.73 51.36
CA GLU A 58 -1.52 6.83 52.37
C GLU A 58 -0.79 5.48 52.41
N ARG A 59 -0.41 4.96 51.24
CA ARG A 59 0.33 3.69 51.12
C ARG A 59 1.79 3.85 51.56
N PHE A 60 2.40 4.98 51.23
CA PHE A 60 3.75 5.30 51.69
C PHE A 60 3.81 5.43 53.21
N GLU A 61 2.86 6.11 53.84
CA GLU A 61 2.73 6.23 55.30
C GLU A 61 2.58 4.86 55.97
N ALA A 62 1.77 3.97 55.41
CA ALA A 62 1.61 2.61 55.92
C ALA A 62 2.93 1.82 55.89
N VAL A 63 3.71 1.94 54.82
CA VAL A 63 5.03 1.29 54.70
C VAL A 63 6.03 1.89 55.68
N VAL A 64 6.10 3.22 55.78
CA VAL A 64 6.98 3.91 56.74
C VAL A 64 6.61 3.54 58.18
N ALA A 65 5.33 3.49 58.53
CA ALA A 65 4.88 3.09 59.87
C ALA A 65 5.27 1.65 60.22
N VAL A 66 5.27 0.74 59.24
CA VAL A 66 5.74 -0.64 59.42
C VAL A 66 7.26 -0.71 59.57
N LEU A 67 8.02 0.06 58.78
CA LEU A 67 9.48 0.07 58.79
C LEU A 67 10.08 0.84 59.99
N THR A 68 9.35 1.81 60.54
CA THR A 68 9.79 2.65 61.68
C THR A 68 9.31 2.16 63.04
N ARG A 69 8.49 1.08 63.09
CA ARG A 69 8.10 0.44 64.35
C ARG A 69 9.34 -0.03 65.12
N ARG A 70 9.67 0.67 66.21
CA ARG A 70 10.69 0.23 67.17
C ARG A 70 10.15 -0.97 67.96
N GLY A 71 10.69 -2.16 67.69
CA GLY A 71 10.35 -3.41 68.36
C GLY A 71 11.29 -4.56 68.00
N ARG A 72 11.27 -5.64 68.79
CA ARG A 72 12.17 -6.83 68.71
C ARG A 72 12.16 -7.46 67.31
N PRO A 73 13.29 -8.01 66.81
CA PRO A 73 13.33 -8.69 65.52
C PRO A 73 12.26 -9.80 65.44
N PRO A 74 11.60 -9.95 64.29
CA PRO A 74 10.53 -10.94 64.11
C PRO A 74 11.09 -12.35 64.07
N ARG A 75 10.28 -13.35 64.44
CA ARG A 75 10.68 -14.77 64.52
C ARG A 75 10.91 -15.34 63.10
N GLU A 76 11.70 -16.41 62.96
CA GLU A 76 12.02 -17.02 61.64
C GLU A 76 10.80 -17.40 60.79
N HIS A 77 9.68 -17.78 61.41
CA HIS A 77 8.40 -18.00 60.69
C HIS A 77 7.86 -16.74 59.99
N ASP A 78 8.16 -15.55 60.52
CA ASP A 78 7.79 -14.28 59.89
C ASP A 78 8.74 -13.92 58.73
N ARG A 79 9.96 -14.49 58.67
CA ARG A 79 10.88 -14.27 57.53
C ARG A 79 10.36 -14.91 56.27
N GLY A 80 9.97 -16.19 56.30
CA GLY A 80 9.39 -16.86 55.12
C GLY A 80 8.14 -16.16 54.60
N ARG A 81 7.27 -15.67 55.51
CA ARG A 81 6.10 -14.87 55.14
C ARG A 81 6.48 -13.52 54.53
N ARG A 82 7.54 -12.87 55.02
CA ARG A 82 8.08 -11.62 54.46
C ARG A 82 8.74 -11.81 53.12
N ASP A 83 9.45 -12.91 52.89
CA ASP A 83 10.11 -13.18 51.61
C ASP A 83 9.07 -13.42 50.51
N VAL A 84 7.99 -14.15 50.82
CA VAL A 84 6.83 -14.28 49.94
C VAL A 84 6.16 -12.92 49.68
N GLU A 85 5.97 -12.11 50.73
CA GLU A 85 5.39 -10.77 50.61
C GLU A 85 6.25 -9.82 49.77
N LEU A 86 7.57 -9.88 49.95
CA LEU A 86 8.56 -9.12 49.20
C LEU A 86 8.56 -9.55 47.73
N ALA A 87 8.49 -10.84 47.44
CA ALA A 87 8.42 -11.37 46.07
C ALA A 87 7.14 -10.89 45.36
N ILE A 88 5.99 -10.97 46.03
CA ILE A 88 4.72 -10.44 45.52
C ILE A 88 4.81 -8.93 45.27
N THR A 89 5.33 -8.17 46.24
CA THR A 89 5.41 -6.71 46.14
C THR A 89 6.35 -6.28 45.02
N THR A 90 7.50 -6.95 44.88
CA THR A 90 8.47 -6.71 43.81
C THR A 90 7.84 -6.99 42.45
N ALA A 91 7.16 -8.13 42.28
CA ALA A 91 6.48 -8.46 41.04
C ALA A 91 5.36 -7.47 40.68
N LEU A 92 4.57 -7.02 41.67
CA LEU A 92 3.53 -6.02 41.44
C LEU A 92 4.11 -4.64 41.09
N LEU A 93 5.24 -4.26 41.70
CA LEU A 93 5.98 -3.04 41.37
C LEU A 93 6.53 -3.07 39.94
N GLU A 94 7.02 -4.21 39.46
CA GLU A 94 7.44 -4.38 38.06
C GLU A 94 6.27 -4.13 37.10
N VAL A 95 5.11 -4.74 37.37
CA VAL A 95 3.89 -4.57 36.56
C VAL A 95 3.42 -3.11 36.59
N ALA A 96 3.35 -2.48 37.77
CA ALA A 96 2.97 -1.09 37.92
C ALA A 96 3.94 -0.14 37.20
N THR A 97 5.25 -0.41 37.27
CA THR A 97 6.28 0.36 36.57
C THR A 97 6.14 0.22 35.06
N ALA A 98 5.84 -1.00 34.57
CA ALA A 98 5.58 -1.24 33.15
C ALA A 98 4.31 -0.53 32.67
N LEU A 99 3.26 -0.47 33.48
CA LEU A 99 2.03 0.28 33.18
C LEU A 99 2.27 1.79 33.13
N LEU A 100 2.96 2.35 34.12
CA LEU A 100 3.25 3.78 34.23
C LEU A 100 4.15 4.28 33.09
N ARG A 101 5.11 3.47 32.65
CA ARG A 101 5.94 3.75 31.45
C ARG A 101 5.13 3.87 30.15
N ARG A 102 3.89 3.38 30.13
CA ARG A 102 3.09 3.18 28.91
C ARG A 102 1.83 4.04 28.83
N LEU A 103 1.70 5.07 29.67
CA LEU A 103 0.50 5.92 29.79
C LEU A 103 0.06 6.65 28.50
N THR A 104 0.84 6.58 27.41
CA THR A 104 0.50 7.11 26.08
C THR A 104 0.01 6.05 25.08
N LEU A 105 -0.04 4.77 25.45
CA LEU A 105 -0.32 3.68 24.52
C LEU A 105 -1.77 3.17 24.61
N ARG A 106 -2.32 2.80 23.44
CA ARG A 106 -3.72 2.39 23.20
C ARG A 106 -4.25 1.41 24.27
N ARG A 107 -5.51 1.60 24.70
CA ARG A 107 -6.22 0.80 25.75
C ARG A 107 -6.07 -0.72 25.65
N ARG A 108 -5.84 -1.28 24.45
CA ARG A 108 -5.71 -2.73 24.22
C ARG A 108 -4.43 -3.33 24.81
N LEU A 109 -3.30 -2.62 24.71
CA LEU A 109 -1.99 -3.08 25.17
C LEU A 109 -1.91 -3.21 26.69
N VAL A 110 -2.68 -2.37 27.39
CA VAL A 110 -2.83 -2.42 28.84
C VAL A 110 -3.55 -3.71 29.25
N GLY A 111 -4.59 -4.10 28.52
CA GLY A 111 -5.32 -5.35 28.77
C GLY A 111 -4.43 -6.58 28.62
N GLU A 112 -3.74 -6.71 27.48
CA GLU A 112 -2.83 -7.84 27.19
C GLU A 112 -1.72 -7.94 28.26
N LEU A 113 -1.08 -6.82 28.63
CA LEU A 113 -0.06 -6.81 29.67
C LEU A 113 -0.61 -7.24 31.05
N VAL A 114 -1.77 -6.71 31.46
CA VAL A 114 -2.34 -7.02 32.78
C VAL A 114 -2.80 -8.46 32.85
N VAL A 115 -3.40 -9.00 31.78
CA VAL A 115 -3.81 -10.40 31.71
C VAL A 115 -2.58 -11.31 31.74
N GLY A 116 -1.54 -11.01 30.96
CA GLY A 116 -0.32 -11.80 30.97
C GLY A 116 0.42 -11.76 32.30
N ALA A 117 0.50 -10.58 32.94
CA ALA A 117 1.04 -10.44 34.28
C ALA A 117 0.27 -11.28 35.30
N TRP A 118 -1.07 -11.29 35.24
CA TRP A 118 -1.87 -12.16 36.09
C TRP A 118 -1.59 -13.65 35.82
N LEU A 119 -1.48 -14.07 34.55
CA LEU A 119 -1.19 -15.46 34.20
C LEU A 119 0.20 -15.91 34.67
N ARG A 120 1.19 -15.02 34.64
CA ARG A 120 2.53 -15.27 35.19
C ARG A 120 2.53 -15.36 36.72
N LEU A 121 1.81 -14.45 37.40
CA LEU A 121 1.92 -14.26 38.84
C LEU A 121 0.92 -15.08 39.67
N ARG A 122 -0.16 -15.61 39.07
CA ARG A 122 -1.20 -16.39 39.79
C ARG A 122 -0.67 -17.65 40.50
N GLU A 123 0.51 -18.13 40.10
CA GLU A 123 1.16 -19.30 40.70
C GLU A 123 1.95 -18.94 41.97
N LEU A 124 2.13 -17.66 42.27
CA LEU A 124 2.76 -17.21 43.51
C LEU A 124 1.84 -17.47 44.72
N GLN A 125 2.39 -18.18 45.72
CA GLN A 125 1.68 -18.47 46.96
C GLN A 125 1.23 -17.17 47.66
N GLY A 126 -0.07 -17.05 47.95
CA GLY A 126 -0.63 -15.92 48.69
C GLY A 126 -1.09 -14.72 47.83
N LEU A 127 -0.97 -14.79 46.50
CA LEU A 127 -1.53 -13.78 45.60
C LEU A 127 -2.93 -14.20 45.10
N THR A 128 -3.97 -13.49 45.51
CA THR A 128 -5.34 -13.69 44.99
C THR A 128 -5.68 -12.70 43.88
N GLN A 129 -6.67 -13.02 43.04
CA GLN A 129 -7.11 -12.11 41.97
C GLN A 129 -7.59 -10.76 42.52
N LYS A 130 -8.30 -10.79 43.66
CA LYS A 130 -8.73 -9.59 44.40
C LYS A 130 -7.53 -8.73 44.80
N ARG A 131 -6.51 -9.35 45.42
CA ARG A 131 -5.30 -8.66 45.89
C ARG A 131 -4.48 -8.07 44.74
N PHE A 132 -4.38 -8.78 43.61
CA PHE A 132 -3.74 -8.28 42.39
C PHE A 132 -4.48 -7.06 41.82
N CYS A 133 -5.80 -7.13 41.71
CA CYS A 133 -6.66 -6.05 41.24
C CYS A 133 -6.59 -4.81 42.15
N GLU A 134 -6.66 -5.00 43.46
CA GLU A 134 -6.54 -3.92 44.46
C GLU A 134 -5.18 -3.24 44.40
N ALA A 135 -4.09 -4.00 44.28
CA ALA A 135 -2.73 -3.45 44.19
C ALA A 135 -2.56 -2.56 42.94
N LEU A 136 -3.11 -2.97 41.80
CA LEU A 136 -3.03 -2.23 40.54
C LEU A 136 -4.15 -1.19 40.35
N HIS A 137 -5.08 -1.06 41.31
CA HIS A 137 -6.27 -0.21 41.22
C HIS A 137 -7.13 -0.49 39.97
N ILE A 138 -7.31 -1.77 39.63
CA ILE A 138 -8.14 -2.23 38.51
C ILE A 138 -9.38 -2.91 39.06
N PRO A 139 -10.61 -2.60 38.60
CA PRO A 139 -11.80 -3.33 39.03
C PRO A 139 -11.71 -4.81 38.61
N GLU A 140 -12.03 -5.74 39.51
CA GLU A 140 -12.03 -7.19 39.20
C GLU A 140 -12.93 -7.53 38.00
N ARG A 141 -14.04 -6.80 37.82
CA ARG A 141 -14.93 -6.94 36.67
C ARG A 141 -14.20 -6.67 35.36
N THR A 142 -13.30 -5.67 35.35
CA THR A 142 -12.51 -5.29 34.18
C THR A 142 -11.50 -6.37 33.83
N LEU A 143 -10.80 -6.92 34.83
CA LEU A 143 -9.88 -8.05 34.62
C LEU A 143 -10.64 -9.29 34.11
N ARG A 144 -11.78 -9.63 34.73
CA ARG A 144 -12.65 -10.74 34.28
C ARG A 144 -13.14 -10.52 32.85
N GLN A 145 -13.48 -9.29 32.48
CA GLN A 145 -13.85 -8.95 31.12
C GLN A 145 -12.70 -9.18 30.15
N TRP A 146 -11.48 -8.74 30.47
CA TRP A 146 -10.30 -8.95 29.62
C TRP A 146 -9.93 -10.43 29.50
N GLN A 147 -10.05 -11.21 30.56
CA GLN A 147 -9.82 -12.66 30.53
C GLN A 147 -10.83 -13.43 29.67
N ARG A 148 -12.07 -12.93 29.55
CA ARG A 148 -13.17 -13.59 28.84
C ARG A 148 -13.40 -13.06 27.43
N ARG A 149 -12.76 -11.96 27.05
CA ARG A 149 -13.04 -11.31 25.77
C ARG A 149 -12.18 -11.97 24.68
N PRO A 150 -12.74 -12.80 23.79
CA PRO A 150 -12.02 -13.11 22.56
C PRO A 150 -11.80 -11.79 21.82
N PRO A 151 -10.63 -11.58 21.20
CA PRO A 151 -10.44 -10.39 20.39
C PRO A 151 -11.54 -10.39 19.33
N GLN A 152 -12.22 -9.25 19.18
CA GLN A 152 -12.87 -8.95 17.92
C GLN A 152 -11.76 -9.13 16.89
N ALA A 153 -11.90 -10.12 16.01
CA ALA A 153 -10.89 -10.41 15.00
C ALA A 153 -10.50 -9.05 14.39
N PRO A 154 -9.19 -8.72 14.23
CA PRO A 154 -8.87 -7.68 13.28
C PRO A 154 -9.66 -8.06 12.03
N PRO A 155 -10.47 -7.16 11.45
CA PRO A 155 -11.36 -7.54 10.36
C PRO A 155 -10.50 -8.36 9.42
N ARG A 156 -10.86 -9.63 9.23
CA ARG A 156 -10.30 -10.40 8.12
C ARG A 156 -10.40 -9.40 6.98
N SER A 157 -9.30 -9.18 6.28
CA SER A 157 -9.37 -8.60 4.95
C SER A 157 -10.16 -9.61 4.11
N ALA A 158 -11.47 -9.71 4.34
CA ALA A 158 -12.40 -9.98 3.29
C ALA A 158 -12.07 -8.96 2.20
N PRO A 159 -12.09 -9.35 0.93
CA PRO A 159 -12.17 -8.36 -0.13
C PRO A 159 -13.32 -7.42 0.25
N SER A 160 -12.99 -6.16 0.53
CA SER A 160 -13.84 -5.12 1.10
C SER A 160 -15.31 -5.26 0.67
N ALA A 161 -16.17 -5.75 1.56
CA ALA A 161 -17.60 -5.43 1.51
C ALA A 161 -17.75 -4.07 2.22
N GLU A 162 -17.84 -3.00 1.43
CA GLU A 162 -18.12 -1.65 1.91
C GLU A 162 -19.55 -1.59 2.46
N GLU A 163 -19.73 -1.38 3.76
CA GLU A 163 -20.91 -0.64 4.23
C GLU A 163 -20.64 0.87 4.07
N PRO A 164 -21.65 1.66 3.68
CA PRO A 164 -21.47 2.92 2.99
C PRO A 164 -21.09 4.03 3.96
N SER A 165 -19.78 4.18 4.22
CA SER A 165 -19.27 5.48 4.64
C SER A 165 -19.57 6.49 3.53
N LYS A 166 -20.12 7.66 3.90
CA LYS A 166 -20.31 8.80 2.99
C LYS A 166 -18.98 9.10 2.30
N ARG A 167 -18.83 8.56 1.09
CA ARG A 167 -17.57 8.55 0.32
C ARG A 167 -17.16 10.00 0.02
N ARG A 168 -16.11 10.47 0.68
CA ARG A 168 -15.12 11.29 -0.05
C ARG A 168 -14.57 10.38 -1.14
N ARG A 169 -14.98 10.62 -2.39
CA ARG A 169 -14.51 9.86 -3.57
C ARG A 169 -12.98 9.82 -3.54
N ARG A 170 -12.42 8.65 -3.22
CA ARG A 170 -11.03 8.35 -3.55
C ARG A 170 -10.91 8.43 -5.07
N THR A 171 -9.97 9.23 -5.55
CA THR A 171 -9.54 9.25 -6.95
C THR A 171 -9.25 7.81 -7.37
N ARG A 172 -10.00 7.30 -8.34
CA ARG A 172 -9.80 5.96 -8.90
C ARG A 172 -8.40 5.89 -9.51
N ARG A 173 -7.46 5.21 -8.85
CA ARG A 173 -6.23 4.75 -9.53
C ARG A 173 -6.65 3.72 -10.59
N GLY A 174 -6.23 3.97 -11.83
CA GLY A 174 -6.66 3.26 -13.02
C GLY A 174 -6.33 1.76 -12.97
N ARG A 175 -7.37 0.94 -13.07
CA ARG A 175 -7.25 -0.50 -13.34
C ARG A 175 -7.10 -0.76 -14.84
N PHE A 176 -6.04 -0.26 -15.48
CA PHE A 176 -5.63 -0.70 -16.82
C PHE A 176 -4.15 -0.34 -16.95
N GLY A 177 -3.28 -1.32 -17.15
CA GLY A 177 -1.92 -1.06 -17.61
C GLY A 177 -2.00 -0.61 -19.06
N PHE A 178 -2.33 0.65 -19.29
CA PHE A 178 -1.90 1.31 -20.51
C PHE A 178 -0.39 1.45 -20.36
N ASP A 179 0.39 0.96 -21.33
CA ASP A 179 1.61 1.68 -21.67
C ASP A 179 1.23 3.16 -21.69
N VAL A 180 1.93 4.03 -20.97
CA VAL A 180 1.54 5.44 -20.86
C VAL A 180 1.52 6.03 -22.27
N LEU A 181 0.34 6.05 -22.88
CA LEU A 181 0.12 6.57 -24.23
C LEU A 181 0.12 8.07 -24.08
N LEU A 182 1.11 8.71 -24.68
CA LEU A 182 1.28 10.15 -24.61
C LEU A 182 0.15 10.82 -25.42
N PRO A 183 -0.45 11.91 -24.92
CA PRO A 183 -1.43 12.68 -25.69
C PRO A 183 -0.91 13.04 -27.09
N GLY A 184 -1.80 13.07 -28.07
CA GLY A 184 -1.51 13.43 -29.46
C GLY A 184 -0.74 12.39 -30.26
N THR A 185 -0.44 11.21 -29.70
CA THR A 185 0.30 10.15 -30.41
C THR A 185 -0.62 9.11 -31.07
N GLN A 186 -1.79 8.86 -30.51
CA GLN A 186 -2.75 7.88 -31.03
C GLN A 186 -4.17 8.43 -30.99
N VAL A 187 -4.86 8.34 -32.13
CA VAL A 187 -6.27 8.72 -32.26
C VAL A 187 -7.08 7.48 -32.58
N GLY A 188 -8.07 7.17 -31.75
CA GLY A 188 -9.07 6.13 -32.00
C GLY A 188 -10.32 6.73 -32.62
N ALA A 189 -10.83 6.14 -33.70
CA ALA A 189 -12.08 6.57 -34.33
C ALA A 189 -13.05 5.40 -34.50
N ASP A 190 -14.33 5.68 -34.23
CA ASP A 190 -15.39 4.67 -34.25
C ASP A 190 -16.77 5.34 -34.40
N THR A 191 -17.80 4.53 -34.68
CA THR A 191 -19.18 5.00 -34.89
C THR A 191 -20.14 4.35 -33.90
N THR A 192 -21.16 5.09 -33.44
CA THR A 192 -22.20 4.52 -32.56
C THR A 192 -23.60 5.04 -32.86
N ASP A 193 -24.61 4.23 -32.55
CA ASP A 193 -26.01 4.59 -32.76
C ASP A 193 -26.59 5.51 -31.69
N LEU A 194 -27.40 6.48 -32.12
CA LEU A 194 -28.21 7.37 -31.29
C LEU A 194 -29.63 7.45 -31.86
N SER A 195 -30.55 8.02 -31.07
CA SER A 195 -31.89 8.41 -31.52
C SER A 195 -32.19 9.79 -30.96
N ALA A 196 -32.80 10.64 -31.79
CA ALA A 196 -33.32 11.93 -31.36
C ALA A 196 -34.54 12.30 -32.19
N PHE A 197 -35.57 12.87 -31.55
CA PHE A 197 -36.86 13.14 -32.18
C PHE A 197 -37.46 11.92 -32.91
N GLY A 198 -37.18 10.71 -32.43
CA GLY A 198 -37.60 9.45 -33.07
C GLY A 198 -36.90 9.10 -34.39
N ILE A 199 -35.83 9.81 -34.75
CA ILE A 199 -35.01 9.53 -35.93
C ILE A 199 -33.73 8.79 -35.49
N PRO A 200 -33.38 7.64 -36.11
CA PRO A 200 -32.11 6.98 -35.86
C PRO A 200 -30.97 7.81 -36.44
N LEU A 201 -29.93 8.02 -35.63
CA LEU A 201 -28.75 8.80 -35.99
C LEU A 201 -27.47 7.99 -35.72
N LYS A 202 -26.40 8.36 -36.41
CA LYS A 202 -25.04 7.88 -36.22
C LYS A 202 -24.20 9.01 -35.63
N LEU A 203 -23.50 8.70 -34.54
CA LEU A 203 -22.44 9.55 -34.00
C LEU A 203 -21.10 8.94 -34.40
N ILE A 204 -20.38 9.66 -35.26
CA ILE A 204 -19.02 9.35 -35.67
C ILE A 204 -18.10 10.21 -34.82
N ALA A 205 -17.11 9.62 -34.16
CA ALA A 205 -16.22 10.36 -33.27
C ALA A 205 -14.78 9.87 -33.32
N ALA A 206 -13.86 10.80 -33.12
CA ALA A 206 -12.44 10.54 -32.93
C ALA A 206 -11.99 11.01 -31.55
N GLN A 207 -11.14 10.23 -30.90
CA GLN A 207 -10.61 10.48 -29.56
C GLN A 207 -9.09 10.32 -29.54
N ASP A 208 -8.38 11.30 -29.01
CA ASP A 208 -7.00 11.09 -28.53
C ASP A 208 -6.99 10.14 -27.33
N ILE A 209 -6.39 8.97 -27.52
CA ILE A 209 -6.37 7.90 -26.51
C ILE A 209 -5.51 8.30 -25.31
N GLY A 210 -4.43 9.05 -25.53
CA GLY A 210 -3.55 9.57 -24.47
C GLY A 210 -4.10 10.83 -23.81
N GLY A 211 -4.85 11.65 -24.55
CA GLY A 211 -5.49 12.89 -24.10
C GLY A 211 -6.89 12.76 -23.53
N ARG A 212 -7.45 11.54 -23.46
CA ARG A 212 -8.87 11.27 -23.10
C ARG A 212 -9.36 11.85 -21.77
N ASP A 213 -8.45 12.08 -20.83
CA ASP A 213 -8.78 12.65 -19.52
C ASP A 213 -8.99 14.18 -19.61
N GLN A 214 -8.58 14.81 -20.72
CA GLN A 214 -8.73 16.26 -20.99
C GLN A 214 -9.95 16.54 -21.86
N ALA A 215 -10.12 15.76 -22.92
CA ALA A 215 -11.22 15.84 -23.86
C ALA A 215 -11.74 14.44 -24.15
N LEU A 216 -13.07 14.26 -24.09
CA LEU A 216 -13.68 12.97 -24.32
C LEU A 216 -13.59 12.55 -25.80
N PHE A 217 -13.75 13.51 -26.71
CA PHE A 217 -13.55 13.38 -28.15
C PHE A 217 -12.86 14.64 -28.67
N ASP A 218 -12.01 14.48 -29.69
CA ASP A 218 -11.34 15.58 -30.41
C ASP A 218 -12.23 16.10 -31.54
N ALA A 219 -12.94 15.20 -32.23
CA ALA A 219 -13.89 15.54 -33.28
C ALA A 219 -15.13 14.66 -33.19
N VAL A 220 -16.30 15.24 -33.48
CA VAL A 220 -17.59 14.54 -33.49
C VAL A 220 -18.44 15.03 -34.65
N LEU A 221 -19.13 14.10 -35.29
CA LEU A 221 -20.10 14.37 -36.33
C LEU A 221 -21.35 13.52 -36.12
N VAL A 222 -22.52 14.13 -36.27
CA VAL A 222 -23.82 13.46 -36.17
C VAL A 222 -24.51 13.49 -37.52
N ASP A 223 -24.88 12.31 -38.01
CA ASP A 223 -25.61 12.17 -39.27
C ASP A 223 -26.69 11.06 -39.15
N ASP A 224 -27.51 10.85 -40.18
CA ASP A 224 -28.50 9.76 -40.22
C ASP A 224 -27.96 8.46 -40.84
N HIS A 225 -26.77 8.52 -41.44
CA HIS A 225 -26.07 7.37 -42.01
C HIS A 225 -24.57 7.47 -41.78
N GLU A 226 -23.85 6.39 -42.10
CA GLU A 226 -22.39 6.33 -42.02
C GLU A 226 -21.81 6.25 -43.43
N SER A 227 -20.81 7.09 -43.73
CA SER A 227 -20.12 7.09 -45.03
C SER A 227 -18.62 7.33 -44.86
N ALA A 228 -17.83 6.92 -45.86
CA ALA A 228 -16.37 7.11 -45.85
C ALA A 228 -15.98 8.60 -45.88
N GLU A 229 -16.78 9.45 -46.50
CA GLU A 229 -16.56 10.91 -46.55
C GLU A 229 -16.73 11.54 -45.17
N LEU A 230 -17.79 11.16 -44.45
CA LEU A 230 -18.04 11.65 -43.09
C LEU A 230 -16.98 11.17 -42.10
N VAL A 231 -16.52 9.92 -42.24
CA VAL A 231 -15.42 9.37 -41.45
C VAL A 231 -14.10 10.11 -41.75
N ALA A 232 -13.79 10.33 -43.02
CA ALA A 232 -12.60 11.08 -43.42
C ALA A 232 -12.63 12.50 -42.85
N GLN A 233 -13.78 13.18 -42.90
CA GLN A 233 -13.95 14.52 -42.31
C GLN A 233 -13.61 14.56 -40.81
N VAL A 234 -14.16 13.62 -40.02
CA VAL A 234 -13.90 13.52 -38.57
C VAL A 234 -12.42 13.23 -38.29
N LEU A 235 -11.81 12.34 -39.07
CA LEU A 235 -10.39 12.03 -38.93
C LEU A 235 -9.50 13.21 -39.31
N THR A 236 -9.82 13.93 -40.39
CA THR A 236 -9.10 15.12 -40.82
C THR A 236 -9.18 16.23 -39.79
N GLU A 237 -10.33 16.43 -39.15
CA GLU A 237 -10.45 17.38 -38.06
C GLU A 237 -9.60 16.98 -36.84
N ALA A 238 -9.63 15.71 -36.44
CA ALA A 238 -8.88 15.23 -35.28
C ALA A 238 -7.35 15.15 -35.47
N LEU A 239 -6.89 14.99 -36.71
CA LEU A 239 -5.47 14.76 -37.05
C LEU A 239 -4.79 15.94 -37.74
N ARG A 240 -5.51 17.02 -38.03
CA ARG A 240 -5.01 18.19 -38.82
C ARG A 240 -3.62 18.67 -38.42
N ASP A 241 -3.35 18.76 -37.13
CA ASP A 241 -2.09 19.31 -36.59
C ASP A 241 -1.18 18.22 -35.98
N ARG A 242 -1.35 16.96 -36.41
CA ARG A 242 -0.71 15.78 -35.79
C ARG A 242 -0.08 14.81 -36.82
N PRO A 243 0.86 15.29 -37.67
CA PRO A 243 1.57 14.39 -38.59
C PRO A 243 2.40 13.36 -37.82
N GLY A 244 2.39 12.10 -38.30
CA GLY A 244 3.04 10.96 -37.66
C GLY A 244 2.27 10.34 -36.49
N ALA A 245 1.05 10.80 -36.19
CA ALA A 245 0.17 10.13 -35.23
C ALA A 245 -0.41 8.84 -35.83
N GLN A 246 -0.72 7.87 -34.96
CA GLN A 246 -1.34 6.61 -35.37
C GLN A 246 -2.87 6.72 -35.29
N ALA A 247 -3.55 6.43 -36.40
CA ALA A 247 -5.00 6.38 -36.50
C ALA A 247 -5.48 4.93 -36.33
N ILE A 248 -6.10 4.63 -35.20
CA ILE A 248 -6.68 3.32 -34.87
C ILE A 248 -8.15 3.33 -35.27
N THR A 249 -8.48 2.61 -36.34
CA THR A 249 -9.84 2.59 -36.91
C THR A 249 -10.46 1.20 -36.91
N ASP A 250 -11.77 1.14 -37.18
CA ASP A 250 -12.45 -0.13 -37.42
C ASP A 250 -12.00 -0.84 -38.69
N GLN A 251 -12.33 -2.13 -38.76
CA GLN A 251 -12.28 -2.90 -40.01
C GLN A 251 -13.55 -2.73 -40.87
N GLY A 252 -14.50 -1.89 -40.47
CA GLY A 252 -15.69 -1.58 -41.25
C GLY A 252 -15.37 -0.94 -42.61
N THR A 253 -16.22 -1.21 -43.61
CA THR A 253 -16.06 -0.75 -45.00
C THR A 253 -15.79 0.77 -45.14
N PRO A 254 -16.44 1.67 -44.38
CA PRO A 254 -16.17 3.11 -44.45
C PRO A 254 -14.77 3.51 -43.98
N TYR A 255 -14.23 2.81 -42.97
CA TYR A 255 -12.89 3.07 -42.40
C TYR A 255 -11.76 2.47 -43.23
N LEU A 256 -12.06 1.45 -44.05
CA LEU A 256 -11.11 0.82 -44.97
C LEU A 256 -11.20 1.35 -46.41
N ALA A 257 -12.17 2.22 -46.70
CA ALA A 257 -12.39 2.78 -48.02
C ALA A 257 -11.16 3.56 -48.53
N LYS A 258 -10.97 3.56 -49.85
CA LYS A 258 -9.87 4.26 -50.52
C LYS A 258 -9.82 5.74 -50.14
N HIS A 259 -10.98 6.37 -50.00
CA HIS A 259 -11.10 7.78 -49.64
C HIS A 259 -10.52 8.08 -48.24
N THR A 260 -10.91 7.29 -47.23
CA THR A 260 -10.41 7.41 -45.85
C THR A 260 -8.90 7.15 -45.76
N ARG A 261 -8.39 6.16 -46.51
CA ARG A 261 -6.94 5.90 -46.60
C ARG A 261 -6.17 7.06 -47.21
N GLN A 262 -6.70 7.65 -48.28
CA GLN A 262 -6.08 8.80 -48.93
C GLN A 262 -6.01 9.99 -47.98
N ALA A 263 -7.11 10.29 -47.27
CA ALA A 263 -7.15 11.37 -46.28
C ALA A 263 -6.12 11.18 -45.15
N LEU A 264 -5.91 9.94 -44.68
CA LEU A 264 -4.88 9.64 -43.67
C LEU A 264 -3.45 9.72 -44.22
N ASP A 265 -3.23 9.28 -45.46
CA ASP A 265 -1.94 9.42 -46.14
C ASP A 265 -1.58 10.89 -46.37
N ASP A 266 -2.53 11.74 -46.76
CA ASP A 266 -2.35 13.19 -46.97
C ASP A 266 -1.99 13.92 -45.66
N LEU A 267 -2.42 13.38 -44.51
CA LEU A 267 -2.12 13.90 -43.16
C LEU A 267 -0.84 13.30 -42.56
N GLU A 268 -0.13 12.45 -43.31
CA GLU A 268 1.03 11.69 -42.82
C GLU A 268 0.73 10.86 -41.55
N ALA A 269 -0.51 10.43 -41.37
CA ALA A 269 -0.94 9.61 -40.25
C ALA A 269 -0.74 8.12 -40.57
N GLU A 270 -0.28 7.34 -39.58
CA GLU A 270 -0.18 5.89 -39.74
C GLU A 270 -1.58 5.26 -39.60
N HIS A 271 -2.13 4.75 -40.70
CA HIS A 271 -3.40 4.00 -40.65
C HIS A 271 -3.16 2.61 -40.05
N ALA A 272 -3.69 2.38 -38.85
CA ALA A 272 -3.56 1.12 -38.12
C ALA A 272 -4.94 0.50 -37.83
N PRO A 273 -5.52 -0.26 -38.78
CA PRO A 273 -6.74 -1.02 -38.51
C PRO A 273 -6.52 -1.98 -37.34
N GLN A 274 -7.51 -2.08 -36.44
CA GLN A 274 -7.42 -2.96 -35.27
C GLN A 274 -7.18 -4.42 -35.70
N ARG A 275 -6.27 -5.13 -35.02
CA ARG A 275 -6.07 -6.57 -35.22
C ARG A 275 -7.23 -7.35 -34.59
N GLU A 276 -7.78 -8.34 -35.30
CA GLU A 276 -8.76 -9.26 -34.72
C GLU A 276 -8.24 -9.85 -33.39
N ALA A 277 -9.10 -9.87 -32.37
CA ALA A 277 -8.83 -10.35 -31.02
C ALA A 277 -7.85 -9.54 -30.13
N ASP A 278 -7.55 -8.27 -30.47
CA ASP A 278 -6.84 -7.35 -29.56
C ASP A 278 -7.82 -6.32 -28.94
N PRO A 279 -8.31 -6.54 -27.71
CA PRO A 279 -9.39 -5.73 -27.11
C PRO A 279 -8.94 -4.33 -26.62
N ILE A 280 -7.66 -3.97 -26.78
CA ILE A 280 -7.07 -2.85 -26.03
C ILE A 280 -7.23 -1.50 -26.74
N GLY A 281 -7.20 -1.46 -28.08
CA GLY A 281 -7.12 -0.22 -28.85
C GLY A 281 -8.40 0.63 -28.88
N LYS A 282 -9.58 0.00 -28.95
CA LYS A 282 -10.88 0.70 -29.07
C LYS A 282 -11.72 0.76 -27.80
N ALA A 283 -11.38 -0.04 -26.78
CA ALA A 283 -12.15 -0.08 -25.53
C ALA A 283 -12.28 1.30 -24.85
N THR A 284 -11.39 2.24 -25.17
CA THR A 284 -11.45 3.63 -24.71
C THR A 284 -12.54 4.44 -25.41
N VAL A 285 -12.63 4.31 -26.74
CA VAL A 285 -13.63 5.00 -27.58
C VAL A 285 -15.03 4.47 -27.26
N GLU A 286 -15.19 3.14 -27.15
CA GLU A 286 -16.47 2.54 -26.74
C GLU A 286 -16.93 3.00 -25.35
N ARG A 287 -15.99 3.13 -24.41
CA ARG A 287 -16.29 3.65 -23.07
C ARG A 287 -16.66 5.13 -23.10
N ALA A 288 -16.04 5.91 -24.00
CA ALA A 288 -16.39 7.30 -24.22
C ALA A 288 -17.83 7.41 -24.77
N PHE A 289 -18.19 6.59 -25.75
CA PHE A 289 -19.58 6.51 -26.23
C PHE A 289 -20.56 6.13 -25.15
N ARG A 290 -20.23 5.14 -24.30
CA ARG A 290 -21.10 4.79 -23.16
C ARG A 290 -21.29 5.97 -22.21
N SER A 291 -20.26 6.75 -21.98
CA SER A 291 -20.31 7.94 -21.11
C SER A 291 -21.21 9.01 -21.73
N VAL A 292 -21.05 9.30 -23.02
CA VAL A 292 -21.92 10.24 -23.74
C VAL A 292 -23.37 9.76 -23.75
N LYS A 293 -23.63 8.50 -24.10
CA LYS A 293 -25.00 7.93 -24.08
C LYS A 293 -25.63 7.99 -22.69
N SER A 294 -24.85 7.76 -21.63
CA SER A 294 -25.35 7.87 -20.26
C SER A 294 -25.73 9.30 -19.87
N ILE A 295 -25.02 10.32 -20.37
CA ILE A 295 -25.27 11.72 -20.04
C ILE A 295 -26.35 12.31 -20.95
N ALA A 296 -26.27 12.04 -22.25
CA ALA A 296 -27.19 12.55 -23.26
C ALA A 296 -28.52 11.79 -23.28
N GLY A 297 -28.55 10.51 -22.89
CA GLY A 297 -29.71 9.62 -22.99
C GLY A 297 -31.01 10.20 -22.43
N PRO A 298 -31.03 10.76 -21.20
CA PRO A 298 -32.24 11.38 -20.65
C PRO A 298 -32.76 12.58 -21.48
N LEU A 299 -31.84 13.37 -22.07
CA LEU A 299 -32.17 14.54 -22.88
C LEU A 299 -32.64 14.11 -24.28
N LEU A 300 -31.99 13.12 -24.88
CA LEU A 300 -32.42 12.51 -26.15
C LEU A 300 -33.80 11.85 -26.00
N GLY A 301 -34.03 11.10 -24.92
CA GLY A 301 -35.34 10.52 -24.63
C GLY A 301 -36.43 11.57 -24.35
N LEU A 302 -36.06 12.78 -23.93
CA LEU A 302 -37.00 13.91 -23.87
C LEU A 302 -37.37 14.38 -25.29
N THR A 303 -36.40 14.52 -26.20
CA THR A 303 -36.68 14.88 -27.59
C THR A 303 -37.58 13.85 -28.28
N ASP A 304 -37.40 12.55 -27.99
CA ASP A 304 -38.23 11.48 -28.53
C ASP A 304 -39.68 11.58 -28.02
N ARG A 305 -39.87 11.84 -26.73
CA ARG A 305 -41.21 12.06 -26.14
C ARG A 305 -41.90 13.31 -26.68
N ILE A 306 -41.15 14.39 -26.90
CA ILE A 306 -41.66 15.61 -27.52
C ILE A 306 -42.11 15.32 -28.95
N ALA A 307 -41.31 14.58 -29.73
CA ALA A 307 -41.66 14.21 -31.11
C ALA A 307 -42.76 13.14 -31.20
N GLN A 308 -43.07 12.43 -30.11
CA GLN A 308 -44.28 11.60 -30.00
C GLN A 308 -45.53 12.45 -29.80
N ALA A 309 -45.46 13.49 -28.96
CA ALA A 309 -46.58 14.41 -28.73
C ALA A 309 -46.80 15.38 -29.91
N LEU A 310 -45.72 15.72 -30.63
CA LEU A 310 -45.71 16.63 -31.78
C LEU A 310 -45.01 15.95 -32.98
N PRO A 311 -45.72 15.09 -33.73
CA PRO A 311 -45.15 14.36 -34.87
C PRO A 311 -44.45 15.22 -35.93
N PRO A 312 -44.85 16.48 -36.21
CA PRO A 312 -44.13 17.33 -37.16
C PRO A 312 -42.65 17.59 -36.81
N LEU A 313 -42.24 17.38 -35.55
CA LEU A 313 -40.85 17.52 -35.12
C LEU A 313 -39.96 16.33 -35.49
N ARG A 314 -40.53 15.24 -36.04
CA ARG A 314 -39.78 14.07 -36.53
C ARG A 314 -39.13 14.36 -37.89
N HIS A 315 -38.16 15.27 -37.89
CA HIS A 315 -37.47 15.71 -39.11
C HIS A 315 -35.96 15.48 -38.99
N ALA A 316 -35.35 14.81 -39.97
CA ALA A 316 -33.95 14.42 -39.92
C ALA A 316 -33.00 15.63 -39.73
N ALA A 317 -33.20 16.72 -40.46
CA ALA A 317 -32.36 17.92 -40.30
C ALA A 317 -32.44 18.54 -38.89
N LEU A 318 -33.63 18.55 -38.27
CA LEU A 318 -33.82 19.03 -36.91
C LEU A 318 -33.15 18.09 -35.91
N ALA A 319 -33.31 16.78 -36.10
CA ALA A 319 -32.69 15.77 -35.25
C ALA A 319 -31.15 15.84 -35.30
N LYS A 320 -30.56 16.01 -36.49
CA LYS A 320 -29.12 16.23 -36.68
C LYS A 320 -28.67 17.50 -35.96
N ALA A 321 -29.25 18.65 -36.29
CA ALA A 321 -28.84 19.94 -35.73
C ALA A 321 -29.01 20.00 -34.20
N GLY A 322 -30.16 19.54 -33.69
CA GLY A 322 -30.45 19.53 -32.26
C GLY A 322 -29.52 18.59 -31.48
N THR A 323 -29.23 17.41 -32.03
CA THR A 323 -28.30 16.46 -31.41
C THR A 323 -26.87 16.98 -31.42
N THR A 324 -26.43 17.62 -32.52
CA THR A 324 -25.11 18.25 -32.60
C THR A 324 -24.96 19.32 -31.53
N VAL A 325 -25.90 20.27 -31.41
CA VAL A 325 -25.85 21.32 -30.39
C VAL A 325 -25.81 20.73 -28.98
N LEU A 326 -26.66 19.74 -28.72
CA LEU A 326 -26.72 19.05 -27.43
C LEU A 326 -25.38 18.37 -27.09
N LEU A 327 -24.83 17.57 -28.01
CA LEU A 327 -23.59 16.86 -27.78
C LEU A 327 -22.40 17.82 -27.64
N THR A 328 -22.31 18.86 -28.47
CA THR A 328 -21.27 19.89 -28.33
C THR A 328 -21.33 20.56 -26.97
N ALA A 329 -22.52 20.93 -26.48
CA ALA A 329 -22.69 21.53 -25.16
C ALA A 329 -22.27 20.59 -24.03
N LEU A 330 -22.68 19.31 -24.10
CA LEU A 330 -22.31 18.29 -23.12
C LEU A 330 -20.81 18.01 -23.10
N LEU A 331 -20.18 17.92 -24.27
CA LEU A 331 -18.74 17.68 -24.39
C LEU A 331 -17.93 18.87 -23.87
N ARG A 332 -18.36 20.12 -24.14
CA ARG A 332 -17.74 21.31 -23.54
C ARG A 332 -17.88 21.34 -22.03
N ALA A 333 -19.07 21.04 -21.50
CA ALA A 333 -19.29 20.95 -20.05
C ALA A 333 -18.39 19.90 -19.40
N TYR A 334 -18.23 18.74 -20.06
CA TYR A 334 -17.32 17.69 -19.61
C TYR A 334 -15.86 18.18 -19.59
N GLN A 335 -15.39 18.80 -20.67
CA GLN A 335 -14.03 19.36 -20.77
C GLN A 335 -13.75 20.39 -19.66
N HIS A 336 -14.70 21.29 -19.38
CA HIS A 336 -14.56 22.26 -18.29
C HIS A 336 -14.44 21.59 -16.91
N GLY A 337 -15.27 20.56 -16.65
CA GLY A 337 -15.19 19.78 -15.42
C GLY A 337 -13.88 19.00 -15.29
N ALA A 338 -13.39 18.42 -16.38
CA ALA A 338 -12.12 17.70 -16.43
C ALA A 338 -10.91 18.62 -16.17
N ARG A 339 -10.89 19.81 -16.79
CA ARG A 339 -9.86 20.85 -16.54
C ARG A 339 -9.83 21.29 -15.08
N ALA A 340 -11.00 21.53 -14.47
CA ALA A 340 -11.09 21.90 -13.07
C ALA A 340 -10.59 20.78 -12.12
N ALA A 341 -10.92 19.52 -12.42
CA ALA A 341 -10.43 18.38 -11.67
C ALA A 341 -8.91 18.21 -11.79
N ARG A 342 -8.35 18.48 -12.97
CA ARG A 342 -6.92 18.42 -13.25
C ARG A 342 -6.14 19.54 -12.56
N ALA A 343 -6.62 20.79 -12.62
CA ALA A 343 -6.01 21.90 -11.88
C ALA A 343 -5.95 21.61 -10.36
N ALA A 344 -6.99 20.98 -9.82
CA ALA A 344 -7.02 20.52 -8.42
C ALA A 344 -6.05 19.36 -8.12
N LEU A 345 -5.63 18.61 -9.13
CA LEU A 345 -4.69 17.48 -9.05
C LEU A 345 -3.24 17.96 -9.22
N GLU A 346 -3.00 18.91 -10.12
CA GLU A 346 -1.73 19.63 -10.31
C GLU A 346 -1.34 20.38 -9.03
N ALA A 347 -2.30 21.04 -8.37
CA ALA A 347 -2.11 21.64 -7.05
C ALA A 347 -1.73 20.63 -5.94
N ARG A 348 -1.85 19.32 -6.19
CA ARG A 348 -1.50 18.23 -5.26
C ARG A 348 -0.20 17.52 -5.63
N GLY A 349 0.58 18.05 -6.58
CA GLY A 349 1.96 17.66 -6.84
C GLY A 349 2.14 16.39 -7.67
N SER A 350 1.40 16.23 -8.77
CA SER A 350 1.63 15.12 -9.69
C SER A 350 1.75 15.57 -11.15
N ILE A 351 2.93 15.31 -11.71
CA ILE A 351 3.38 15.35 -13.11
C ILE A 351 3.30 16.74 -13.79
N ASP A 352 4.47 17.19 -14.25
CA ASP A 352 4.65 18.44 -15.00
C ASP A 352 4.07 18.32 -16.43
N PRO A 353 3.06 19.14 -16.80
CA PRO A 353 2.42 19.09 -18.11
C PRO A 353 3.39 19.41 -19.26
N GLU A 354 4.37 20.29 -19.06
CA GLU A 354 5.34 20.64 -20.11
C GLU A 354 6.28 19.48 -20.44
N GLN A 355 6.55 18.58 -19.49
CA GLN A 355 7.33 17.37 -19.74
C GLN A 355 6.57 16.35 -20.59
N LEU A 356 5.25 16.27 -20.44
CA LEU A 356 4.41 15.36 -21.23
C LEU A 356 4.30 15.85 -22.68
N GLU A 357 4.12 17.14 -22.90
CA GLU A 357 4.08 17.75 -24.24
C GLU A 357 5.40 17.55 -24.98
N ARG A 358 6.54 17.86 -24.33
CA ARG A 358 7.88 17.62 -24.89
C ARG A 358 8.12 16.15 -25.22
N SER A 359 7.66 15.24 -24.36
CA SER A 359 7.80 13.80 -24.60
C SER A 359 6.93 13.33 -25.78
N ALA A 360 5.72 13.87 -25.92
CA ALA A 360 4.81 13.57 -27.02
C ALA A 360 5.34 14.09 -28.35
N GLU A 361 5.87 15.30 -28.37
CA GLU A 361 6.52 15.90 -29.54
C GLU A 361 7.75 15.10 -29.97
N ALA A 362 8.64 14.78 -29.04
CA ALA A 362 9.81 13.93 -29.32
C ALA A 362 9.42 12.54 -29.83
N SER A 363 8.28 11.99 -29.39
CA SER A 363 7.74 10.73 -29.91
C SER A 363 7.22 10.87 -31.34
N ARG A 364 6.48 11.95 -31.65
CA ARG A 364 5.99 12.25 -33.00
C ARG A 364 7.12 12.55 -33.97
N GLU A 365 8.14 13.28 -33.54
CA GLU A 365 9.35 13.54 -34.34
C GLU A 365 10.09 12.25 -34.66
N ARG A 366 10.27 11.35 -33.68
CA ARG A 366 10.85 10.02 -33.92
C ARG A 366 10.02 9.20 -34.90
N ALA A 367 8.70 9.20 -34.76
CA ALA A 367 7.80 8.50 -35.68
C ALA A 367 7.91 9.04 -37.12
N ARG A 368 7.85 10.37 -37.28
CA ARG A 368 8.05 11.07 -38.56
C ARG A 368 9.42 10.77 -39.17
N ALA A 369 10.48 10.85 -38.37
CA ALA A 369 11.83 10.52 -38.81
C ALA A 369 11.91 9.07 -39.28
N THR A 370 11.33 8.12 -38.56
CA THR A 370 11.33 6.71 -38.97
C THR A 370 10.52 6.44 -40.23
N ASP A 371 9.35 7.05 -40.42
CA ASP A 371 8.53 6.89 -41.63
C ASP A 371 9.19 7.57 -42.83
N HIS A 372 9.76 8.75 -42.63
CA HIS A 372 10.53 9.47 -43.65
C HIS A 372 11.79 8.69 -44.06
N SER A 373 12.56 8.17 -43.10
CA SER A 373 13.72 7.31 -43.38
C SER A 373 13.33 6.01 -44.09
N ALA A 374 12.19 5.40 -43.76
CA ALA A 374 11.70 4.22 -44.46
C ALA A 374 11.30 4.54 -45.90
N LYS A 375 10.62 5.67 -46.15
CA LYS A 375 10.28 6.14 -47.51
C LYS A 375 11.53 6.41 -48.34
N LEU A 376 12.51 7.14 -47.78
CA LEU A 376 13.78 7.43 -48.46
C LEU A 376 14.56 6.16 -48.78
N LEU A 377 14.69 5.24 -47.81
CA LEU A 377 15.37 3.96 -48.01
C LEU A 377 14.69 3.15 -49.12
N LEU A 378 13.37 2.98 -49.08
CA LEU A 378 12.65 2.21 -50.09
C LEU A 378 12.71 2.85 -51.48
N GLY A 379 12.67 4.18 -51.56
CA GLY A 379 12.86 4.90 -52.82
C GLY A 379 14.26 4.66 -53.40
N HIS A 380 15.29 4.76 -52.55
CA HIS A 380 16.67 4.50 -52.94
C HIS A 380 16.91 3.05 -53.40
N LEU A 381 16.34 2.07 -52.70
CA LEU A 381 16.44 0.66 -53.09
C LEU A 381 15.73 0.36 -54.41
N HIS A 382 14.60 1.02 -54.68
CA HIS A 382 13.88 0.90 -55.95
C HIS A 382 14.73 1.38 -57.12
N GLU A 383 15.41 2.52 -56.95
CA GLU A 383 16.33 3.09 -57.94
C GLU A 383 17.57 2.21 -58.16
N ILE A 384 18.24 1.77 -57.08
CA ILE A 384 19.48 0.96 -57.15
C ILE A 384 19.25 -0.38 -57.84
N TYR A 385 18.15 -1.06 -57.53
CA TYR A 385 17.89 -2.40 -58.06
C TYR A 385 17.08 -2.41 -59.36
N HIS A 386 16.82 -1.24 -59.96
CA HIS A 386 16.09 -1.08 -61.21
C HIS A 386 14.79 -1.91 -61.25
N LEU A 387 13.97 -1.81 -60.20
CA LEU A 387 12.74 -2.59 -60.10
C LEU A 387 11.71 -2.11 -61.14
N ALA A 388 11.09 -3.06 -61.85
CA ALA A 388 10.23 -2.76 -63.02
C ALA A 388 8.90 -2.06 -62.69
N ASP A 389 8.39 -2.21 -61.47
CA ASP A 389 7.12 -1.62 -61.03
C ASP A 389 7.28 -0.14 -60.61
N LYS A 390 6.17 0.59 -60.43
CA LYS A 390 6.23 2.00 -60.00
C LYS A 390 6.80 2.13 -58.58
N ILE A 391 7.70 3.10 -58.37
CA ILE A 391 8.30 3.43 -57.06
C ILE A 391 7.24 3.62 -55.96
N THR A 392 6.10 4.24 -56.31
CA THR A 392 4.98 4.48 -55.39
C THR A 392 4.36 3.19 -54.87
N ASP A 393 4.26 2.17 -55.72
CA ASP A 393 3.68 0.88 -55.34
C ASP A 393 4.67 0.07 -54.48
N PHE A 394 5.97 0.25 -54.69
CA PHE A 394 7.03 -0.38 -53.89
C PHE A 394 7.06 0.15 -52.47
N VAL A 395 7.14 1.48 -52.37
CA VAL A 395 7.15 2.19 -51.09
C VAL A 395 5.87 1.85 -50.33
N ARG A 396 4.69 1.88 -50.99
CA ARG A 396 3.43 1.52 -50.35
C ARG A 396 3.41 0.07 -49.84
N ALA A 397 3.98 -0.88 -50.58
CA ALA A 397 3.98 -2.29 -50.20
C ALA A 397 4.84 -2.58 -48.95
N PHE A 398 5.96 -1.87 -48.80
CA PHE A 398 6.98 -2.19 -47.78
C PHE A 398 7.15 -1.15 -46.66
N ARG A 399 6.61 0.07 -46.79
CA ARG A 399 6.67 1.14 -45.76
C ARG A 399 6.14 0.72 -44.38
N ARG A 400 5.18 -0.20 -44.35
CA ARG A 400 4.57 -0.72 -43.11
C ARG A 400 5.48 -1.60 -42.24
N TYR A 401 6.64 -2.01 -42.74
CA TYR A 401 7.57 -2.88 -42.00
C TYR A 401 8.60 -2.04 -41.23
N PRO A 402 9.07 -2.50 -40.05
CA PRO A 402 10.03 -1.74 -39.25
C PRO A 402 11.33 -1.46 -40.00
N LEU A 403 11.89 -0.27 -39.84
CA LEU A 403 13.11 0.16 -40.55
C LEU A 403 14.29 -0.82 -40.36
N VAL A 404 14.45 -1.39 -39.16
CA VAL A 404 15.47 -2.42 -38.86
C VAL A 404 15.29 -3.67 -39.74
N VAL A 405 14.05 -4.06 -40.01
CA VAL A 405 13.73 -5.20 -40.88
C VAL A 405 14.04 -4.87 -42.34
N LEU A 406 13.76 -3.64 -42.77
CA LEU A 406 14.03 -3.17 -44.13
C LEU A 406 15.54 -3.08 -44.42
N HIS A 407 16.33 -2.54 -43.50
CA HIS A 407 17.80 -2.52 -43.63
C HIS A 407 18.40 -3.93 -43.65
N GLU A 408 17.90 -4.83 -42.82
CA GLU A 408 18.39 -6.21 -42.82
C GLU A 408 18.00 -6.95 -44.11
N ALA A 409 16.80 -6.68 -44.65
CA ALA A 409 16.37 -7.23 -45.93
C ALA A 409 17.23 -6.71 -47.09
N ASP A 410 17.54 -5.41 -47.10
CA ASP A 410 18.48 -4.79 -48.04
C ASP A 410 19.86 -5.45 -47.97
N ARG A 411 20.44 -5.55 -46.77
CA ARG A 411 21.76 -6.18 -46.58
C ARG A 411 21.82 -7.60 -47.17
N ILE A 412 20.77 -8.40 -46.96
CA ILE A 412 20.70 -9.76 -47.49
C ILE A 412 20.50 -9.76 -49.02
N LEU A 413 19.66 -8.87 -49.54
CA LEU A 413 19.45 -8.72 -50.99
C LEU A 413 20.73 -8.26 -51.69
N SER A 414 21.36 -7.20 -51.21
CA SER A 414 22.67 -6.70 -51.67
C SER A 414 23.72 -7.81 -51.68
N ALA A 415 23.88 -8.55 -50.58
CA ALA A 415 24.83 -9.65 -50.49
C ALA A 415 24.50 -10.81 -51.44
N ARG A 416 23.22 -11.02 -51.79
CA ARG A 416 22.79 -12.04 -52.74
C ARG A 416 23.06 -11.63 -54.19
N LEU A 417 22.91 -10.35 -54.52
CA LEU A 417 23.11 -9.83 -55.87
C LEU A 417 24.61 -9.69 -56.23
N LEU A 418 25.48 -9.55 -55.24
CA LEU A 418 26.95 -9.49 -55.42
C LEU A 418 27.62 -10.88 -55.55
N ARG A 419 26.84 -11.97 -55.51
CA ARG A 419 27.36 -13.34 -55.52
C ARG A 419 27.15 -14.01 -56.87
N ASP A 420 28.24 -14.19 -57.61
CA ASP A 420 28.27 -14.83 -58.94
C ASP A 420 28.10 -16.37 -58.88
N ASP A 421 28.23 -16.97 -57.69
CA ASP A 421 28.17 -18.42 -57.47
C ASP A 421 26.73 -18.97 -57.34
N LEU A 422 25.72 -18.11 -57.49
CA LEU A 422 24.34 -18.41 -57.18
C LEU A 422 23.42 -18.05 -58.34
N GLU A 423 22.32 -18.81 -58.50
CA GLU A 423 21.30 -18.47 -59.51
C GLU A 423 20.82 -17.03 -59.33
N SER A 424 20.84 -16.28 -60.43
CA SER A 424 20.38 -14.90 -60.52
C SER A 424 18.91 -14.78 -60.08
N VAL A 425 18.64 -13.74 -59.29
CA VAL A 425 17.30 -13.48 -58.76
C VAL A 425 16.41 -12.98 -59.91
N ARG A 426 15.52 -13.85 -60.42
CA ARG A 426 14.63 -13.54 -61.55
C ARG A 426 13.66 -12.38 -61.28
N ASP A 427 13.24 -12.20 -60.03
CA ASP A 427 12.31 -11.14 -59.61
C ASP A 427 12.77 -10.56 -58.25
N PRO A 428 13.61 -9.51 -58.26
CA PRO A 428 14.14 -8.89 -57.05
C PRO A 428 13.04 -8.32 -56.14
N TRP A 429 11.92 -7.89 -56.71
CA TRP A 429 10.77 -7.37 -55.95
C TRP A 429 10.13 -8.45 -55.08
N ARG A 430 9.77 -9.58 -55.70
CA ARG A 430 9.15 -10.69 -54.96
C ARG A 430 10.12 -11.31 -53.96
N TYR A 431 11.39 -11.38 -54.31
CA TYR A 431 12.44 -11.90 -53.43
C TYR A 431 12.64 -10.99 -52.20
N PHE A 432 12.75 -9.67 -52.38
CA PHE A 432 12.79 -8.70 -51.28
C PHE A 432 11.54 -8.83 -50.39
N GLY A 433 10.36 -8.96 -50.99
CA GLY A 433 9.13 -9.14 -50.25
C GLY A 433 9.03 -10.47 -49.48
N ALA A 434 9.75 -11.51 -49.88
CA ALA A 434 9.87 -12.74 -49.12
C ALA A 434 10.83 -12.57 -47.92
N LEU A 435 11.97 -11.89 -48.13
CA LEU A 435 12.94 -11.57 -47.07
C LEU A 435 12.31 -10.72 -45.98
N VAL A 436 11.65 -9.62 -46.34
CA VAL A 436 10.98 -8.73 -45.39
C VAL A 436 9.94 -9.48 -44.56
N ARG A 437 9.14 -10.37 -45.18
CA ARG A 437 8.15 -11.18 -44.46
C ARG A 437 8.79 -12.14 -43.45
N ARG A 438 9.87 -12.84 -43.82
CA ARG A 438 10.59 -13.74 -42.93
C ARG A 438 11.21 -12.99 -41.75
N LEU A 439 11.98 -11.94 -42.03
CA LEU A 439 12.66 -11.13 -41.02
C LEU A 439 11.67 -10.43 -40.07
N TYR A 440 10.51 -10.01 -40.58
CA TYR A 440 9.45 -9.45 -39.76
C TYR A 440 8.87 -10.47 -38.77
N GLN A 441 8.69 -11.73 -39.18
CA GLN A 441 8.22 -12.78 -38.26
C GLN A 441 9.23 -13.03 -37.14
N ASP A 442 10.53 -13.05 -37.45
CA ASP A 442 11.59 -13.23 -36.46
C ASP A 442 11.68 -12.03 -35.50
N HIS A 443 11.58 -10.80 -36.03
CA HIS A 443 11.51 -9.59 -35.23
C HIS A 443 10.31 -9.61 -34.26
N ARG A 444 9.13 -10.06 -34.71
CA ARG A 444 7.94 -10.21 -33.85
C ARG A 444 8.17 -11.23 -32.73
N ARG A 445 8.81 -12.37 -33.01
CA ARG A 445 9.13 -13.39 -32.00
C ARG A 445 10.08 -12.84 -30.94
N GLN A 446 11.10 -12.10 -31.35
CA GLN A 446 12.05 -11.47 -30.42
C GLN A 446 11.39 -10.42 -29.53
N GLN A 447 10.53 -9.56 -30.10
CA GLN A 447 9.78 -8.57 -29.30
C GLN A 447 8.85 -9.24 -28.28
N ALA A 448 8.16 -10.32 -28.66
CA ALA A 448 7.29 -11.05 -27.74
C ALA A 448 8.06 -11.63 -26.54
N ARG A 449 9.27 -12.15 -26.76
CA ARG A 449 10.15 -12.62 -25.67
C ARG A 449 10.55 -11.49 -24.74
N ARG A 450 11.05 -10.37 -25.27
CA ARG A 450 11.44 -9.20 -24.47
C ARG A 450 10.29 -8.65 -23.61
N ARG A 451 9.06 -8.66 -24.13
CA ARG A 451 7.87 -8.25 -23.38
C ARG A 451 7.62 -9.18 -22.18
N ARG A 452 7.68 -10.50 -22.37
CA ARG A 452 7.54 -11.47 -21.28
C ARG A 452 8.59 -11.27 -20.19
N ASP A 453 9.86 -11.13 -20.58
CA ASP A 453 10.95 -10.91 -19.62
C ASP A 453 10.75 -9.60 -18.83
N ALA A 454 10.26 -8.54 -19.48
CA ALA A 454 9.96 -7.27 -18.84
C ALA A 454 8.78 -7.38 -17.85
N ASP A 455 7.74 -8.13 -18.21
CA ASP A 455 6.58 -8.35 -17.36
C ASP A 455 6.93 -9.20 -16.13
N GLU A 456 7.76 -10.24 -16.30
CA GLU A 456 8.29 -11.04 -15.19
C GLU A 456 9.11 -10.19 -14.22
N ARG A 457 10.01 -9.34 -14.74
CA ARG A 457 10.78 -8.39 -13.90
C ARG A 457 9.89 -7.42 -13.15
N ARG A 458 8.83 -6.91 -13.79
CA ARG A 458 7.84 -6.03 -13.14
C ARG A 458 7.07 -6.78 -12.05
N GLN A 459 6.74 -8.04 -12.27
CA GLN A 459 6.05 -8.86 -11.27
C GLN A 459 6.93 -9.13 -10.05
N LEU A 460 8.20 -9.49 -10.25
CA LEU A 460 9.16 -9.66 -9.17
C LEU A 460 9.33 -8.37 -8.36
N SER A 461 9.52 -7.24 -9.04
CA SER A 461 9.65 -5.93 -8.38
C SER A 461 8.40 -5.55 -7.55
N ARG A 462 7.20 -5.89 -8.02
CA ARG A 462 5.96 -5.70 -7.23
C ARG A 462 5.92 -6.60 -6.01
N GLN A 463 6.32 -7.86 -6.13
CA GLN A 463 6.39 -8.80 -5.01
C GLN A 463 7.38 -8.32 -3.95
N ASP A 464 8.54 -7.81 -4.36
CA ASP A 464 9.55 -7.24 -3.46
C ASP A 464 9.02 -5.99 -2.74
N ALA A 465 8.36 -5.08 -3.47
CA ALA A 465 7.73 -3.90 -2.89
C ALA A 465 6.62 -4.25 -1.89
N ASP A 466 5.78 -5.25 -2.21
CA ASP A 466 4.74 -5.75 -1.31
C ASP A 466 5.33 -6.46 -0.08
N HIS A 467 6.48 -7.11 -0.22
CA HIS A 467 7.20 -7.70 0.90
C HIS A 467 7.80 -6.62 1.80
N ALA A 468 8.45 -5.61 1.24
CA ALA A 468 8.99 -4.46 1.96
C ALA A 468 7.88 -3.72 2.73
N ALA A 469 6.77 -3.40 2.07
CA ALA A 469 5.63 -2.71 2.70
C ALA A 469 5.00 -3.53 3.83
N ARG A 470 4.96 -4.87 3.71
CA ARG A 470 4.51 -5.75 4.80
C ARG A 470 5.49 -5.73 5.98
N SER A 471 6.79 -5.78 5.70
CA SER A 471 7.84 -5.69 6.73
C SER A 471 7.75 -4.37 7.52
N GLU A 472 7.57 -3.24 6.84
CA GLU A 472 7.40 -1.93 7.48
C GLU A 472 6.17 -1.89 8.41
N ARG A 473 5.03 -2.44 7.98
CA ARG A 473 3.82 -2.53 8.82
C ARG A 473 4.07 -3.37 10.06
N PHE A 474 4.75 -4.50 9.92
CA PHE A 474 5.07 -5.37 11.05
C PHE A 474 6.06 -4.73 12.03
N HIS A 475 7.01 -3.92 11.54
CA HIS A 475 7.89 -3.12 12.40
C HIS A 475 7.16 -2.02 13.19
N ALA A 476 6.10 -1.44 12.60
CA ALA A 476 5.26 -0.44 13.25
C ALA A 476 4.31 -1.05 14.30
N GLU A 477 3.79 -2.26 14.06
CA GLU A 477 2.84 -2.95 14.94
C GLU A 477 3.34 -4.36 15.36
N PRO A 478 4.33 -4.45 16.28
CA PRO A 478 5.03 -5.70 16.58
C PRO A 478 4.15 -6.75 17.29
N LEU A 479 3.07 -6.35 17.97
CA LEU A 479 2.10 -7.31 18.54
C LEU A 479 1.17 -7.89 17.47
N ALA A 480 0.79 -7.10 16.46
CA ALA A 480 0.07 -7.63 15.31
C ALA A 480 0.95 -8.60 14.52
N TRP A 481 2.26 -8.31 14.44
CA TRP A 481 3.24 -9.24 13.88
C TRP A 481 3.34 -10.54 14.69
N LEU A 482 3.48 -10.46 16.02
CA LEU A 482 3.52 -11.64 16.87
C LEU A 482 2.23 -12.48 16.70
N ARG A 483 1.06 -11.84 16.65
CA ARG A 483 -0.21 -12.53 16.40
C ARG A 483 -0.23 -13.22 15.05
N HIS A 484 0.19 -12.55 13.99
CA HIS A 484 0.28 -13.13 12.66
C HIS A 484 1.22 -14.35 12.64
N ALA A 485 2.35 -14.30 13.35
CA ALA A 485 3.27 -15.42 13.46
C ALA A 485 2.62 -16.62 14.19
N LEU A 486 1.85 -16.39 15.27
CA LEU A 486 1.10 -17.44 15.94
C LEU A 486 0.02 -18.04 15.05
N ASP A 487 -0.75 -17.21 14.33
CA ASP A 487 -1.77 -17.67 13.38
C ASP A 487 -1.15 -18.50 12.24
N PHE A 488 0.05 -18.14 11.80
CA PHE A 488 0.82 -18.89 10.80
C PHE A 488 1.29 -20.25 11.33
N ILE A 489 1.84 -20.30 12.54
CA ILE A 489 2.20 -21.58 13.21
C ILE A 489 0.96 -22.46 13.37
N ALA A 490 -0.15 -21.86 13.78
CA ALA A 490 -1.42 -22.56 13.99
C ALA A 490 -2.00 -23.19 12.72
N SER A 491 -1.61 -22.70 11.54
CA SER A 491 -2.03 -23.28 10.26
C SER A 491 -1.32 -24.61 9.97
N GLY A 492 -0.19 -24.87 10.62
CA GLY A 492 0.55 -26.14 10.56
C GLY A 492 0.06 -27.21 11.54
N TRP A 493 -1.02 -26.97 12.30
CA TRP A 493 -1.58 -27.96 13.22
C TRP A 493 -2.33 -29.05 12.47
N LEU A 494 -1.95 -30.32 12.68
CA LEU A 494 -2.68 -31.49 12.18
C LEU A 494 -3.41 -32.18 13.33
N PRO A 495 -4.75 -32.06 13.42
CA PRO A 495 -5.54 -32.67 14.50
C PRO A 495 -5.36 -34.19 14.58
N ALA A 496 -5.28 -34.87 13.43
CA ALA A 496 -5.16 -36.33 13.36
C ALA A 496 -3.81 -36.85 13.91
N ALA A 497 -2.74 -36.06 13.79
CA ALA A 497 -1.42 -36.41 14.29
C ALA A 497 -1.15 -35.85 15.70
N GLY A 498 -2.02 -34.96 16.20
CA GLY A 498 -1.81 -34.25 17.47
C GLY A 498 -0.51 -33.44 17.52
N ALA A 499 -0.02 -32.98 16.35
CA ALA A 499 1.29 -32.35 16.23
C ALA A 499 1.27 -31.15 15.28
N LEU A 500 2.20 -30.21 15.54
CA LEU A 500 2.54 -29.13 14.61
C LEU A 500 3.51 -29.68 13.57
N VAL A 501 3.10 -29.67 12.30
CA VAL A 501 3.99 -29.98 11.19
C VAL A 501 5.04 -28.88 11.13
N PHE A 502 6.31 -29.28 11.01
CA PHE A 502 7.43 -28.35 10.90
C PHE A 502 7.68 -27.46 12.15
N ALA A 503 7.28 -27.93 13.34
CA ALA A 503 7.46 -27.21 14.61
C ALA A 503 8.91 -26.78 14.89
N ASP A 504 9.87 -27.52 14.36
CA ASP A 504 11.32 -27.32 14.46
C ASP A 504 11.92 -26.60 13.23
N GLN A 505 11.15 -26.37 12.17
CA GLN A 505 11.68 -25.76 10.96
C GLN A 505 11.82 -24.24 11.07
N ALA A 506 12.89 -23.74 10.45
CA ALA A 506 13.25 -22.33 10.44
C ALA A 506 12.14 -21.41 9.91
N ILE A 507 11.24 -21.89 9.06
CA ILE A 507 10.22 -21.06 8.39
C ILE A 507 9.17 -20.51 9.37
N HIS A 508 8.65 -21.35 10.27
CA HIS A 508 7.66 -20.89 11.27
C HIS A 508 8.30 -19.99 12.33
N LEU A 509 9.54 -20.29 12.70
CA LEU A 509 10.31 -19.49 13.67
C LEU A 509 10.85 -18.18 13.06
N ALA A 510 10.98 -18.08 11.73
CA ALA A 510 11.48 -16.89 11.04
C ALA A 510 10.57 -15.67 11.19
N GLN A 511 9.26 -15.86 11.41
CA GLN A 511 8.35 -14.74 11.70
C GLN A 511 8.23 -14.47 13.20
N LEU A 512 8.30 -15.52 14.03
CA LEU A 512 8.15 -15.39 15.48
C LEU A 512 9.33 -14.67 16.12
N ARG A 513 10.57 -15.04 15.77
CA ARG A 513 11.78 -14.50 16.40
C ARG A 513 11.96 -12.99 16.20
N PRO A 514 11.81 -12.44 14.99
CA PRO A 514 11.95 -10.99 14.80
C PRO A 514 10.87 -10.19 15.54
N ALA A 515 9.63 -10.71 15.59
CA ALA A 515 8.56 -10.08 16.37
C ALA A 515 8.91 -10.04 17.86
N LEU A 516 9.36 -11.17 18.44
CA LEU A 516 9.78 -11.24 19.84
C LEU A 516 10.99 -10.34 20.13
N ARG A 517 12.01 -10.31 19.26
CA ARG A 517 13.16 -9.40 19.40
C ARG A 517 12.74 -7.93 19.35
N ARG A 518 11.84 -7.57 18.44
CA ARG A 518 11.33 -6.20 18.34
C ARG A 518 10.53 -5.81 19.58
N LEU A 519 9.70 -6.73 20.10
CA LEU A 519 9.01 -6.52 21.36
C LEU A 519 9.99 -6.40 22.54
N ALA A 520 11.04 -7.23 22.60
CA ALA A 520 12.09 -7.13 23.60
C ALA A 520 12.75 -5.73 23.58
N GLN A 521 13.13 -5.24 22.41
CA GLN A 521 13.71 -3.90 22.24
C GLN A 521 12.78 -2.77 22.73
N LEU A 522 11.47 -2.89 22.46
CA LEU A 522 10.50 -1.84 22.77
C LEU A 522 9.97 -1.93 24.21
N HIS A 523 9.96 -3.12 24.80
CA HIS A 523 9.21 -3.41 26.02
C HIS A 523 10.03 -4.04 27.14
N GLY A 524 11.26 -4.47 26.86
CA GLY A 524 12.21 -5.05 27.81
C GLY A 524 11.57 -6.14 28.69
N PRO A 525 11.60 -6.00 30.02
CA PRO A 525 11.14 -7.05 30.95
C PRO A 525 9.63 -7.35 30.85
N ALA A 526 8.84 -6.45 30.26
CA ALA A 526 7.41 -6.67 30.07
C ALA A 526 7.07 -7.41 28.75
N LEU A 527 8.08 -7.93 28.04
CA LEU A 527 7.91 -8.82 26.89
C LEU A 527 7.10 -10.06 27.27
N SER A 528 7.49 -10.73 28.35
CA SER A 528 6.88 -12.00 28.78
C SER A 528 5.41 -11.82 29.11
N ASP A 529 5.05 -10.74 29.81
CA ASP A 529 3.65 -10.41 30.12
C ASP A 529 2.85 -10.11 28.84
N LEU A 530 3.40 -9.34 27.89
CA LEU A 530 2.73 -9.06 26.62
C LEU A 530 2.51 -10.32 25.77
N ALA A 531 3.54 -11.15 25.65
CA ALA A 531 3.47 -12.37 24.85
C ALA A 531 2.49 -13.39 25.44
N LEU A 532 2.47 -13.54 26.77
CA LEU A 532 1.51 -14.41 27.47
C LEU A 532 0.07 -13.89 27.36
N GLY A 533 -0.15 -12.58 27.49
CA GLY A 533 -1.47 -11.98 27.28
C GLY A 533 -1.99 -12.19 25.86
N LEU A 534 -1.12 -12.00 24.86
CA LEU A 534 -1.47 -12.22 23.46
C LEU A 534 -1.69 -13.70 23.14
N MET A 535 -0.95 -14.61 23.79
CA MET A 535 -1.15 -16.06 23.68
C MET A 535 -2.50 -16.49 24.28
N HIS A 536 -2.91 -15.89 25.40
CA HIS A 536 -4.24 -16.11 25.98
C HIS A 536 -5.34 -15.67 25.01
N ASP A 537 -5.22 -14.47 24.43
CA ASP A 537 -6.13 -13.98 23.39
C ASP A 537 -6.13 -14.86 22.13
N PHE A 538 -4.99 -15.49 21.82
CA PHE A 538 -4.87 -16.43 20.71
C PHE A 538 -5.59 -17.75 21.00
N ARG A 539 -5.39 -18.29 22.20
CA ARG A 539 -6.04 -19.53 22.67
C ARG A 539 -7.55 -19.41 22.63
N LEU A 540 -8.11 -18.32 23.16
CA LEU A 540 -9.55 -18.05 23.11
C LEU A 540 -10.10 -18.00 21.68
N ALA A 541 -9.36 -17.41 20.75
CA ALA A 541 -9.81 -17.24 19.37
C ALA A 541 -9.71 -18.50 18.51
N HIS A 542 -8.86 -19.46 18.90
CA HIS A 542 -8.59 -20.68 18.14
C HIS A 542 -9.00 -21.96 18.86
N GLN A 543 -9.69 -21.86 20.00
CA GLN A 543 -10.09 -22.99 20.81
C GLN A 543 -10.92 -24.00 20.02
N ASP A 544 -11.88 -23.53 19.23
CA ASP A 544 -12.73 -24.37 18.38
C ASP A 544 -11.96 -25.12 17.29
N ARG A 545 -10.83 -24.56 16.82
CA ARG A 545 -10.06 -25.11 15.69
C ARG A 545 -8.91 -26.02 16.14
N LEU A 546 -8.20 -25.63 17.20
CA LEU A 546 -6.98 -26.29 17.64
C LEU A 546 -7.23 -27.28 18.80
N GLY A 547 -8.30 -27.08 19.57
CA GLY A 547 -8.46 -27.71 20.87
C GLY A 547 -7.36 -27.31 21.86
N ASP A 548 -7.40 -27.88 23.07
CA ASP A 548 -6.39 -27.60 24.10
C ASP A 548 -5.00 -28.09 23.71
N HIS A 549 -4.89 -29.27 23.12
CA HIS A 549 -3.61 -29.85 22.70
C HIS A 549 -2.88 -29.00 21.65
N GLY A 550 -3.62 -28.45 20.67
CA GLY A 550 -3.02 -27.58 19.65
C GLY A 550 -2.60 -26.23 20.20
N ALA A 551 -3.42 -25.64 21.08
CA ALA A 551 -3.06 -24.39 21.76
C ALA A 551 -1.82 -24.57 22.66
N ASP A 552 -1.75 -25.67 23.42
CA ASP A 552 -0.61 -25.99 24.28
C ASP A 552 0.68 -26.19 23.47
N ALA A 553 0.59 -26.80 22.28
CA ALA A 553 1.74 -26.98 21.40
C ALA A 553 2.32 -25.64 20.92
N VAL A 554 1.45 -24.70 20.50
CA VAL A 554 1.85 -23.34 20.12
C VAL A 554 2.41 -22.57 21.33
N GLU A 555 1.79 -22.70 22.50
CA GLU A 555 2.25 -22.05 23.73
C GLU A 555 3.65 -22.53 24.14
N LYS A 556 3.90 -23.85 24.09
CA LYS A 556 5.21 -24.43 24.40
C LYS A 556 6.31 -23.86 23.50
N LEU A 557 6.02 -23.70 22.20
CA LEU A 557 6.96 -23.14 21.24
C LEU A 557 7.23 -21.65 21.51
N LEU A 558 6.20 -20.86 21.80
CA LEU A 558 6.34 -19.45 22.21
C LEU A 558 7.20 -19.32 23.48
N ARG A 559 6.91 -20.12 24.52
CA ARG A 559 7.65 -20.12 25.79
C ARG A 559 9.12 -20.52 25.60
N ALA A 560 9.39 -21.51 24.76
CA ALA A 560 10.75 -21.94 24.45
C ALA A 560 11.57 -20.82 23.78
N GLU A 561 10.97 -20.04 22.89
CA GLU A 561 11.65 -18.91 22.25
C GLU A 561 11.77 -17.68 23.17
N LEU A 562 10.78 -17.43 24.04
CA LEU A 562 10.88 -16.40 25.09
C LEU A 562 12.04 -16.70 26.07
N ALA A 563 12.17 -17.95 26.52
CA ALA A 563 13.23 -18.36 27.43
C ALA A 563 14.65 -18.19 26.84
N LYS A 564 14.79 -18.24 25.51
CA LYS A 564 16.07 -17.96 24.83
C LYS A 564 16.44 -16.48 24.86
N LEU A 565 15.45 -15.59 24.93
CA LEU A 565 15.66 -14.15 25.01
C LEU A 565 15.97 -13.71 26.45
N ASP A 566 15.28 -14.27 27.45
CA ASP A 566 15.53 -13.96 28.87
C ASP A 566 16.96 -14.34 29.33
N ARG A 567 17.53 -15.42 28.80
CA ARG A 567 18.91 -15.85 29.11
C ARG A 567 20.00 -14.84 28.71
N ASN A 568 19.69 -13.91 27.79
CA ASN A 568 20.65 -12.89 27.37
C ASN A 568 20.57 -11.59 28.20
N ASP A 569 19.52 -11.42 29.03
CA ASP A 569 19.28 -10.19 29.83
C ASP A 569 19.44 -10.38 31.35
N HIS A 570 19.67 -11.61 31.84
CA HIS A 570 19.84 -11.86 33.28
C HIS A 570 21.30 -11.70 33.72
N CYS A 571 21.64 -10.48 34.19
CA CYS A 571 22.62 -10.37 35.27
C CYS A 571 22.14 -11.21 36.47
N ALA A 572 23.07 -11.93 37.09
CA ALA A 572 22.87 -12.81 38.23
C ALA A 572 21.96 -12.19 39.33
N PRO A 573 21.22 -13.03 40.09
CA PRO A 573 20.41 -12.55 41.20
C PRO A 573 21.32 -11.80 42.19
N SER A 574 21.18 -10.48 42.28
CA SER A 574 21.91 -9.71 43.27
C SER A 574 21.37 -10.10 44.64
N ASP A 575 22.24 -10.62 45.47
CA ASP A 575 22.03 -10.92 46.88
C ASP A 575 21.12 -9.89 47.56
N ALA A 576 19.96 -10.35 48.02
CA ALA A 576 18.98 -9.59 48.80
C ALA A 576 19.46 -9.29 50.24
N SER A 577 20.77 -9.16 50.47
CA SER A 577 21.37 -8.99 51.81
C SER A 577 22.13 -7.68 51.99
N ALA A 578 22.19 -6.78 51.00
CA ALA A 578 23.04 -5.58 51.06
C ALA A 578 22.45 -4.34 51.75
N ILE A 579 21.23 -4.36 52.30
CA ILE A 579 20.64 -3.16 52.94
C ILE A 579 20.72 -3.20 54.49
N LEU A 580 21.06 -4.32 55.11
CA LEU A 580 21.31 -4.37 56.56
C LEU A 580 22.46 -5.32 56.89
N THR A 581 23.69 -4.89 56.61
CA THR A 581 24.85 -5.49 57.28
C THR A 581 24.82 -5.10 58.75
N ASN A 582 24.70 -6.13 59.57
CA ASN A 582 24.88 -6.15 61.01
C ASN A 582 26.18 -5.41 61.37
N THR A 583 26.10 -4.19 61.90
CA THR A 583 27.27 -3.51 62.49
C THR A 583 27.64 -4.27 63.76
N GLY A 584 28.50 -5.28 63.59
CA GLY A 584 29.19 -5.93 64.67
C GLY A 584 29.91 -4.90 65.53
N LYS A 585 29.94 -5.17 66.83
CA LYS A 585 30.58 -4.37 67.89
C LYS A 585 31.98 -3.91 67.48
N THR A 586 32.09 -2.66 67.06
CA THR A 586 33.38 -1.94 67.10
C THR A 586 33.52 -1.36 68.50
N PRO A 587 34.61 -1.67 69.23
CA PRO A 587 34.83 -1.10 70.55
C PRO A 587 35.01 0.42 70.42
N ARG A 588 34.33 1.15 71.32
CA ARG A 588 34.32 2.61 71.38
C ARG A 588 35.75 3.11 71.65
N PRO A 589 36.29 4.09 70.91
CA PRO A 589 37.55 4.73 71.28
C PRO A 589 37.38 5.49 72.61
N PRO A 590 38.42 5.56 73.46
CA PRO A 590 38.35 6.27 74.73
C PRO A 590 38.16 7.78 74.51
N PRO A 591 37.53 8.49 75.47
CA PRO A 591 37.25 9.91 75.34
C PRO A 591 38.55 10.74 75.32
N SER A 592 38.68 11.61 74.32
CA SER A 592 39.74 12.62 74.23
C SER A 592 39.52 13.72 75.29
N GLY A 593 40.49 13.87 76.18
CA GLY A 593 40.44 14.71 77.39
C GLY A 593 40.57 16.22 77.18
N HIS A 594 39.79 16.83 76.29
CA HIS A 594 39.75 18.29 76.17
C HIS A 594 38.34 18.81 75.96
N LEU A 595 37.56 18.88 77.04
CA LEU A 595 36.65 19.99 77.33
C LEU A 595 36.54 20.14 78.86
N PRO A 596 36.78 21.33 79.44
CA PRO A 596 36.54 21.60 80.86
C PRO A 596 35.04 21.70 81.17
N ASN A 597 34.71 21.43 82.44
CA ASN A 597 33.36 21.29 83.04
C ASN A 597 32.31 22.29 82.60
#